data_AF-A0A8S1HDS2-F1
#
_entry.id   AF-A0A8S1HDS2-F1
#
_cell.length_a   1.000
_cell.length_b   1.000
_cell.length_c   1.000
_cell.angle_alpha   90.00
_cell.angle_beta   90.00
_cell.angle_gamma   90.00
#
_symmetry.space_group_name_H-M   'P 1'
#
loop_
_entity.id
_entity.type
_entity.pdbx_description
1 polymer ?
#
loop_
_entity_poly.entity_id
_entity_poly.type
_entity_poly.pdbx_seq_one_letter_code
_entity_poly.pdbx_strand_id
1 'polypeptide(L)'
;MRRFFPSNTSVPFPKDFRQICKKILTRLFRVFVHVYIHHFDRIRELGAEPHANTLYKHFYYFVTEYGLVSTKELDALKDMTERLLDSSQSRRTYGGSR
;
A
#
# COMPACT_ATOMS: atom_id res chain seq x y z
N MET A 1 14.65 6.42 16.08
CA MET A 1 13.19 6.14 16.00
C MET A 1 12.37 6.82 17.10
N ARG A 2 12.73 6.72 18.40
CA ARG A 2 11.92 7.26 19.52
C ARG A 2 11.66 8.78 19.55
N ARG A 3 12.45 9.58 18.82
CA ARG A 3 12.24 11.05 18.71
C ARG A 3 11.09 11.42 17.77
N PHE A 4 10.80 10.59 16.78
CA PHE A 4 9.78 10.86 15.76
C PHE A 4 8.44 10.19 16.08
N PHE A 5 8.49 9.09 16.84
CA PHE A 5 7.33 8.37 17.34
C PHE A 5 7.46 8.26 18.86
N PRO A 6 7.02 9.30 19.61
CA PRO A 6 7.06 9.28 21.07
C PRO A 6 6.22 8.12 21.61
N SER A 7 6.79 7.33 22.52
CA SER A 7 6.06 6.25 23.20
C SER A 7 5.34 6.71 24.47
N ASN A 8 5.60 7.95 24.90
CA ASN A 8 4.93 8.59 26.03
C ASN A 8 3.91 9.61 25.49
N THR A 9 2.65 9.48 25.89
CA THR A 9 1.53 10.35 25.47
C THR A 9 1.67 11.79 25.95
N SER A 10 2.52 12.06 26.95
CA SER A 10 2.82 13.42 27.41
C SER A 10 3.77 14.19 26.48
N VAL A 11 4.39 13.52 25.50
CA VAL A 11 5.32 14.15 24.55
C VAL A 11 4.61 14.34 23.21
N PRO A 12 4.42 15.59 22.74
CA PRO A 12 3.78 15.84 21.45
C PRO A 12 4.65 15.34 20.30
N PHE A 13 4.01 15.00 19.18
CA PHE A 13 4.73 14.68 17.95
C PHE A 13 5.52 15.89 17.43
N PRO A 14 6.68 15.67 16.78
CA PRO A 14 7.44 16.74 16.15
C PRO A 14 6.63 17.51 15.10
N LYS A 15 6.94 18.79 14.88
CA LYS A 15 6.26 19.62 13.87
C LYS A 15 6.41 19.07 12.44
N ASP A 16 7.50 18.35 12.17
CA ASP A 16 7.82 17.70 10.90
C ASP A 16 7.30 16.25 10.80
N PHE A 17 6.56 15.77 11.80
CA PHE A 17 6.04 14.39 11.85
C PHE A 17 5.31 13.99 10.57
N ARG A 18 4.42 14.85 10.08
CA ARG A 18 3.69 14.58 8.84
C ARG A 18 4.63 14.43 7.64
N GLN A 19 5.67 15.24 7.54
CA GLN A 19 6.66 15.13 6.47
C GLN A 19 7.48 13.84 6.56
N ILE A 20 7.75 13.38 7.79
CA ILE A 20 8.39 12.09 8.04
C ILE A 20 7.46 10.94 7.61
N CYS A 21 6.18 10.97 7.99
CA CYS A 21 5.18 10.00 7.54
C CYS A 21 5.11 9.92 6.02
N LYS A 22 5.07 11.06 5.32
CA LYS A 22 5.11 11.10 3.85
C LYS A 22 6.34 10.37 3.30
N LYS A 23 7.53 10.65 3.81
CA LYS A 23 8.77 9.98 3.39
C LYS A 23 8.73 8.46 3.64
N ILE A 24 8.19 8.03 4.78
CA ILE A 24 8.07 6.61 5.11
C ILE A 24 7.09 5.91 4.16
N LEU A 25 5.90 6.49 3.97
CA LEU A 25 4.83 5.89 3.16
C LEU A 25 5.18 5.89 1.67
N THR A 26 5.84 6.94 1.16
CA THR A 26 6.42 6.94 -0.19
C THR A 26 7.45 5.81 -0.36
N ARG A 27 8.33 5.59 0.64
CA ARG A 27 9.29 4.48 0.57
C ARG A 27 8.59 3.12 0.61
N LEU A 28 7.55 2.97 1.43
CA LEU A 28 6.75 1.75 1.47
C LEU A 28 6.00 1.50 0.15
N PHE A 29 5.49 2.56 -0.50
CA PHE A 29 4.90 2.45 -1.83
C PHE A 29 5.87 1.88 -2.86
N ARG A 30 7.15 2.30 -2.84
CA ARG A 30 8.18 1.72 -3.72
C ARG A 30 8.38 0.22 -3.51
N VAL A 31 8.17 -0.28 -2.28
CA VAL A 31 8.19 -1.72 -2.01
C VAL A 31 7.00 -2.41 -2.67
N PHE A 32 5.79 -1.84 -2.59
CA PHE A 32 4.64 -2.37 -3.32
C PHE A 32 4.90 -2.41 -4.83
N VAL A 33 5.41 -1.33 -5.41
CA VAL A 33 5.80 -1.30 -6.84
C VAL A 33 6.72 -2.46 -7.18
N HIS A 34 7.78 -2.66 -6.38
CA HIS A 34 8.73 -3.74 -6.62
C HIS A 34 8.10 -5.14 -6.50
N VAL A 35 7.26 -5.35 -5.48
CA VAL A 35 6.58 -6.63 -5.28
C VAL A 35 5.61 -6.93 -6.42
N TYR A 36 4.79 -5.96 -6.83
CA TYR A 36 3.78 -6.16 -7.88
C TYR A 36 4.37 -6.27 -9.29
N ILE A 37 5.48 -5.60 -9.58
CA ILE A 37 6.11 -5.65 -10.91
C ILE A 37 7.03 -6.88 -11.05
N HIS A 38 7.83 -7.19 -10.02
CA HIS A 38 8.92 -8.17 -10.15
C HIS A 38 8.68 -9.49 -9.42
N HIS A 39 7.85 -9.52 -8.38
CA HIS A 39 7.68 -10.69 -7.51
C HIS A 39 6.24 -11.21 -7.47
N PHE A 40 5.34 -10.66 -8.28
CA PHE A 40 3.93 -10.98 -8.17
C PHE A 40 3.64 -12.44 -8.51
N ASP A 41 4.29 -13.00 -9.53
CA ASP A 41 4.16 -14.42 -9.87
C ASP A 41 4.52 -15.32 -8.68
N ARG A 42 5.59 -14.98 -7.95
CA ARG A 42 5.97 -15.71 -6.74
C ARG A 42 4.95 -15.57 -5.61
N ILE A 43 4.36 -14.39 -5.43
CA ILE A 43 3.28 -14.16 -4.46
C ILE A 43 2.04 -15.00 -4.81
N ARG A 44 1.75 -15.16 -6.11
CA ARG A 44 0.63 -15.99 -6.61
C ARG A 44 0.89 -17.48 -6.41
N GLU A 45 2.10 -17.96 -6.72
CA GLU A 45 2.51 -19.36 -6.46
C GLU A 45 2.32 -19.77 -5.00
N LEU A 46 2.55 -18.83 -4.07
CA LEU A 46 2.38 -19.04 -2.63
C LEU A 46 0.91 -18.89 -2.17
N GLY A 47 -0.03 -18.57 -3.06
CA GLY A 47 -1.42 -18.29 -2.72
C GLY A 47 -1.61 -17.01 -1.89
N ALA A 48 -0.59 -16.15 -1.81
CA ALA A 48 -0.58 -14.96 -0.96
C ALA A 48 -1.15 -13.71 -1.65
N GLU A 49 -1.54 -13.80 -2.92
CA GLU A 49 -2.13 -12.71 -3.71
C GLU A 49 -3.28 -11.97 -2.98
N PRO A 50 -4.30 -12.64 -2.40
CA PRO A 50 -5.40 -11.94 -1.72
C PRO A 50 -4.93 -11.08 -0.53
N HIS A 51 -3.86 -11.49 0.15
CA HIS A 51 -3.28 -10.77 1.28
C HIS A 51 -2.54 -9.53 0.79
N ALA A 52 -1.73 -9.66 -0.25
CA ALA A 52 -1.03 -8.53 -0.87
C ALA A 52 -2.01 -7.49 -1.41
N ASN A 53 -3.08 -7.96 -2.08
CA ASN A 53 -4.14 -7.14 -2.64
C ASN A 53 -4.90 -6.36 -1.54
N THR A 54 -5.32 -7.04 -0.48
CA THR A 54 -6.01 -6.40 0.65
C THR A 54 -5.11 -5.37 1.34
N LEU A 55 -3.85 -5.71 1.58
CA LEU A 55 -2.89 -4.82 2.20
C LEU A 55 -2.63 -3.56 1.34
N TYR A 56 -2.48 -3.74 0.03
CA TYR A 56 -2.28 -2.63 -0.90
C TYR A 56 -3.52 -1.74 -1.02
N LYS A 57 -4.74 -2.31 -1.09
CA LYS A 57 -5.99 -1.52 -1.06
C LYS A 57 -6.06 -0.63 0.17
N HIS A 58 -5.82 -1.20 1.35
CA HIS A 58 -5.85 -0.45 2.60
C HIS A 58 -4.79 0.66 2.60
N PHE A 59 -3.56 0.35 2.17
CA PHE A 59 -2.50 1.34 2.01
C PHE A 59 -2.93 2.47 1.05
N TYR A 60 -3.44 2.12 -0.13
CA TYR A 60 -3.85 3.07 -1.16
C TYR A 60 -4.89 4.06 -0.63
N TYR A 61 -5.99 3.55 -0.07
CA TYR A 61 -7.03 4.40 0.50
C TYR A 61 -6.50 5.30 1.61
N PHE A 62 -5.64 4.77 2.49
CA PHE A 62 -5.06 5.56 3.57
C PHE A 62 -4.18 6.70 3.05
N VAL A 63 -3.28 6.43 2.08
CA VAL A 63 -2.37 7.47 1.60
C VAL A 63 -3.06 8.51 0.73
N THR A 64 -4.12 8.14 0.01
CA THR A 64 -4.92 9.08 -0.79
C THR A 64 -5.78 9.97 0.10
N GLU A 65 -6.48 9.40 1.09
CA GLU A 65 -7.36 10.14 2.01
C GLU A 65 -6.59 11.25 2.75
N TYR A 66 -5.40 10.93 3.26
CA TYR A 66 -4.59 11.88 4.03
C TYR A 66 -3.56 12.65 3.19
N GLY A 67 -3.53 12.45 1.87
CA GLY A 67 -2.57 13.10 0.96
C GLY A 67 -1.11 12.86 1.36
N LEU A 68 -0.77 11.61 1.69
CA LEU A 68 0.53 11.21 2.23
C LEU A 68 1.53 10.77 1.16
N VAL A 69 1.04 10.35 -0.01
CA VAL A 69 1.83 10.03 -1.20
C VAL A 69 1.31 10.87 -2.35
N SER A 70 2.20 11.40 -3.19
CA SER A 70 1.77 12.23 -4.32
C SER A 70 1.12 11.39 -5.42
N THR A 71 0.14 11.94 -6.13
CA THR A 71 -0.52 11.27 -7.26
C THR A 71 0.49 10.83 -8.33
N LYS A 72 1.48 11.68 -8.62
CA LYS A 72 2.59 11.36 -9.55
C LYS A 72 3.38 10.11 -9.15
N GLU A 73 3.55 9.86 -7.85
CA GLU A 73 4.18 8.61 -7.40
C GLU A 73 3.24 7.43 -7.58
N LEU A 74 1.96 7.59 -7.24
CA LEU A 74 0.95 6.54 -7.37
C LEU A 74 0.72 6.08 -8.82
N ASP A 75 1.01 6.93 -9.80
CA ASP A 75 0.89 6.60 -11.23
C ASP A 75 1.65 5.34 -11.64
N ALA A 76 2.73 4.99 -10.93
CA ALA A 76 3.51 3.79 -11.19
C ALA A 76 2.70 2.48 -11.10
N LEU A 77 1.58 2.47 -10.37
CA LEU A 77 0.68 1.32 -10.23
C LEU A 77 -0.76 1.63 -10.66
N LYS A 78 -1.01 2.72 -11.39
CA LYS A 78 -2.36 3.21 -11.71
C LYS A 78 -3.25 2.12 -12.31
N ASP A 79 -2.84 1.50 -13.40
CA ASP A 79 -3.65 0.51 -14.12
C ASP A 79 -3.95 -0.73 -13.25
N MET A 80 -3.01 -1.13 -12.39
CA MET A 80 -3.23 -2.24 -11.45
C MET A 80 -4.20 -1.84 -10.35
N THR A 81 -4.05 -0.63 -9.82
CA THR A 81 -4.94 -0.07 -8.79
C THR A 81 -6.37 0.00 -9.30
N GLU A 82 -6.59 0.54 -10.50
CA GLU A 82 -7.93 0.65 -11.10
C GLU A 82 -8.60 -0.72 -11.22
N ARG A 83 -7.88 -1.72 -11.74
CA ARG A 83 -8.36 -3.11 -11.82
C ARG A 83 -8.68 -3.70 -10.45
N LEU A 84 -7.83 -3.41 -9.46
CA LEU A 84 -7.98 -3.95 -8.13
C LEU A 84 -9.17 -3.32 -7.38
N LEU A 85 -9.43 -2.03 -7.58
CA LEU A 85 -10.54 -1.29 -6.97
C LEU A 85 -11.89 -1.55 -7.64
N ASP A 86 -11.90 -2.04 -8.89
CA ASP A 86 -13.12 -2.47 -9.55
C ASP A 86 -13.77 -3.65 -8.79
N SER A 87 -14.96 -3.39 -8.25
CA SER A 87 -15.71 -4.31 -7.40
C SER A 87 -16.17 -5.57 -8.16
N SER A 88 -16.17 -5.52 -9.50
CA SER A 88 -16.67 -6.58 -10.37
C SER A 88 -15.72 -7.80 -10.49
N GLN A 89 -14.45 -7.68 -10.09
CA GLN A 89 -13.48 -8.79 -10.12
C GLN A 89 -13.44 -9.66 -8.85
N SER A 90 -14.01 -9.18 -7.73
CA SER A 90 -14.03 -9.92 -6.45
C SER A 90 -14.71 -11.29 -6.51
N ARG A 91 -15.49 -11.57 -7.57
CA ARG A 91 -16.21 -12.83 -7.78
C ARG A 91 -15.51 -13.87 -8.67
N ARG A 92 -14.40 -13.56 -9.36
CA ARG A 92 -13.86 -14.47 -10.40
C ARG A 92 -12.71 -15.38 -9.97
N THR A 93 -12.05 -15.14 -8.84
CA THR A 93 -10.82 -15.90 -8.48
C THR A 93 -11.04 -17.09 -7.53
N TYR A 94 -12.28 -17.36 -7.10
CA TYR A 94 -12.64 -18.53 -6.27
C TYR A 94 -13.44 -19.59 -7.02
N GLY A 95 -13.24 -19.74 -8.33
CA GLY A 95 -13.92 -20.74 -9.13
C GLY A 95 -13.02 -21.34 -10.21
N GLY A 96 -12.27 -22.38 -9.88
CA GLY A 96 -11.66 -23.24 -10.89
C GLY A 96 -10.44 -24.01 -10.44
N SER A 97 -10.66 -25.22 -9.91
CA SER A 97 -9.97 -26.46 -10.31
C SER A 97 -10.78 -27.64 -9.75
N ARG A 98 -11.63 -28.21 -10.60
CA ARG A 98 -11.84 -29.65 -10.63
C ARG A 98 -10.81 -30.23 -11.59
#